data_AF-L8A1M7-F1
#
_entry.id   AF-L8A1M7-F1
#
_cell.length_a   1.000
_cell.length_b   1.000
_cell.length_c   1.000
_cell.angle_alpha   90.00
_cell.angle_beta   90.00
_cell.angle_gamma   90.00
#
_symmetry.space_group_name_H-M   'P 1'
#
loop_
_entity.id
_entity.type
_entity.pdbx_description
1 polymer ?
#
loop_
_entity_poly.entity_id
_entity_poly.type
_entity_poly.pdbx_seq_one_letter_code
_entity_poly.pdbx_strand_id
1 'polypeptide(L)' 'MFHADTTDKTVYGAYETNSTEVLQITYGYNRHHYWQKQMGFGLVGNQDGLPFYGDVHDGHLPDKTWNPSVLARMKE' A
#
# COMPACT_ATOMS: atom_id res chain seq x y z
N MET A 1 1.97 21.75 -2.28
CA MET A 1 2.10 20.84 -1.11
C MET A 1 1.61 19.48 -1.55
N PHE A 2 2.37 18.42 -1.28
CA PHE A 2 1.97 17.04 -1.59
C PHE A 2 1.44 16.36 -0.34
N HIS A 3 0.48 15.46 -0.53
CA HIS A 3 -0.04 14.58 0.50
C HIS A 3 0.14 13.14 0.06
N ALA A 4 0.61 12.30 0.97
CA ALA A 4 0.99 10.93 0.74
C ALA A 4 0.39 10.09 1.86
N ASP A 5 -0.53 9.19 1.49
CA ASP A 5 -1.30 8.36 2.41
C ASP A 5 -1.33 6.91 1.91
N THR A 6 -1.46 5.98 2.85
CA THR A 6 -1.71 4.56 2.57
C THR A 6 -3.11 4.13 3.02
N THR A 7 -3.67 3.14 2.31
CA THR A 7 -4.87 2.42 2.73
C THR A 7 -4.72 0.94 2.43
N ASP A 8 -5.32 0.11 3.28
CA ASP A 8 -5.45 -1.33 3.07
C ASP A 8 -6.84 -1.75 2.63
N LYS A 9 -6.92 -2.92 1.99
CA LYS A 9 -8.16 -3.64 1.71
C LYS A 9 -8.05 -5.07 2.24
N THR A 10 -8.85 -5.40 3.24
CA THR A 10 -9.04 -6.79 3.68
C THR A 10 -9.74 -7.62 2.61
N VAL A 11 -9.26 -8.86 2.43
CA VAL A 11 -9.85 -9.87 1.53
C VAL A 11 -9.96 -11.24 2.21
N TYR A 12 -10.71 -12.15 1.58
CA TYR A 12 -10.85 -13.54 2.02
C TYR A 12 -10.63 -14.49 0.83
N GLY A 13 -10.38 -15.78 1.12
CA GLY A 13 -10.11 -16.82 0.12
C GLY A 13 -8.69 -17.39 0.20
N ALA A 14 -8.39 -18.32 -0.72
CA ALA A 14 -7.09 -18.95 -0.86
C ALA A 14 -6.26 -18.21 -1.94
N TYR A 15 -5.04 -17.81 -1.60
CA TYR A 15 -4.10 -17.05 -2.44
C TYR A 15 -2.71 -17.68 -2.47
N GLU A 16 -2.53 -18.83 -1.81
CA GLU A 16 -1.25 -19.50 -1.56
C GLU A 16 -0.63 -20.13 -2.83
N THR A 17 -1.36 -20.15 -3.95
CA THR A 17 -0.92 -20.74 -5.23
C THR A 17 -0.51 -19.72 -6.28
N ASN A 18 -0.39 -18.44 -5.92
CA ASN A 18 -0.02 -17.38 -6.85
C ASN A 18 1.50 -17.37 -7.10
N SER A 19 1.91 -17.06 -8.34
CA SER A 19 3.32 -16.83 -8.69
C SER A 19 3.90 -15.72 -7.80
N THR A 20 5.17 -15.83 -7.41
CA THR A 20 5.88 -14.77 -6.65
C THR A 20 6.11 -13.49 -7.47
N GLU A 21 5.84 -13.52 -8.78
CA GLU A 21 5.99 -12.37 -9.68
C GLU A 21 4.77 -11.44 -9.72
N VAL A 22 3.67 -11.80 -9.04
CA VAL A 22 2.46 -10.97 -8.93
C VAL A 22 2.27 -10.42 -7.51
N LEU A 23 1.31 -9.51 -7.32
CA LEU A 23 0.92 -9.01 -6.00
C LEU A 23 0.62 -10.17 -5.04
N GLN A 24 1.30 -10.19 -3.90
CA GLN A 24 1.08 -11.19 -2.86
C GLN A 24 0.06 -10.69 -1.84
N ILE A 25 -1.08 -11.37 -1.79
CA ILE A 25 -2.04 -11.19 -0.72
C ILE A 25 -1.49 -11.85 0.54
N THR A 26 -0.90 -11.04 1.42
CA THR A 26 -0.30 -11.50 2.67
C THR A 26 -1.12 -11.05 3.87
N TYR A 27 -0.81 -11.63 5.03
CA TYR A 27 -1.40 -11.19 6.28
C TYR A 27 -0.70 -9.95 6.83
N GLY A 28 -1.47 -9.10 7.50
CA GLY A 28 -0.94 -8.00 8.31
C GLY A 28 -2.00 -7.49 9.28
N TYR A 29 -1.65 -6.48 10.09
CA TYR A 29 -2.62 -5.75 10.89
C TYR A 29 -3.22 -4.61 10.08
N ASN A 30 -4.55 -4.60 9.92
CA ASN A 30 -5.24 -3.46 9.31
C ASN A 30 -5.36 -2.29 10.30
N ARG A 31 -5.95 -1.17 9.85
CA ARG A 31 -6.22 0.01 10.72
C ARG A 31 -7.07 -0.29 11.97
N HIS A 32 -7.79 -1.40 11.99
CA HIS A 32 -8.56 -1.89 13.14
C HIS A 32 -7.79 -2.89 14.02
N HIS A 33 -6.50 -3.10 13.74
CA HIS A 33 -5.61 -4.02 14.46
C HIS A 33 -6.05 -5.50 14.38
N TYR A 34 -6.74 -5.87 13.30
CA TYR A 34 -7.05 -7.27 13.03
C TYR A 34 -6.02 -7.89 12.10
N TRP A 35 -5.58 -9.09 12.45
CA TRP A 35 -4.67 -9.89 11.63
C TRP A 35 -5.44 -10.57 10.49
N GLN A 36 -5.37 -10.00 9.29
CA GLN A 36 -6.15 -10.45 8.13
C GLN A 36 -5.34 -10.41 6.84
N LYS A 37 -5.79 -11.20 5.85
CA LYS A 37 -5.29 -11.13 4.48
C LYS A 37 -5.67 -9.78 3.88
N GLN A 38 -4.70 -9.09 3.28
CA GLN A 38 -4.92 -7.76 2.73
C GLN A 38 -3.96 -7.45 1.58
N MET A 39 -4.28 -6.39 0.87
CA MET A 39 -3.39 -5.67 -0.04
C MET A 39 -3.41 -4.20 0.34
N GLY A 40 -2.32 -3.49 0.12
CA GLY A 40 -2.24 -2.08 0.41
C GLY A 40 -2.00 -1.23 -0.82
N PHE A 41 -2.39 0.02 -0.69
CA PHE A 41 -2.38 1.04 -1.72
C PHE A 41 -1.75 2.29 -1.15
N GLY A 42 -0.82 2.86 -1.90
CA GLY A 42 -0.27 4.16 -1.63
C GLY A 42 -0.67 5.16 -2.70
N LEU A 43 -0.95 6.40 -2.33
CA LEU A 43 -1.24 7.49 -3.27
C LEU A 43 -0.58 8.78 -2.84
N VAL A 44 0.07 9.45 -3.78
CA VAL A 44 0.54 10.84 -3.64
C VAL A 44 -0.28 11.75 -4.53
N GLY A 45 -0.87 12.78 -3.94
CA GLY A 45 -1.61 13.82 -4.65
C GLY A 45 -1.18 15.23 -4.25
N ASN A 46 -1.59 16.22 -5.05
CA ASN A 46 -1.51 17.63 -4.63
C ASN A 46 -2.81 18.09 -3.94
N GLN A 47 -2.83 19.35 -3.52
CA GLN A 47 -4.00 19.97 -2.88
C GLN A 47 -5.23 20.10 -3.80
N ASP A 48 -5.04 20.06 -5.11
CA ASP A 48 -6.13 20.10 -6.10
C ASP A 48 -6.76 18.71 -6.32
N GLY A 49 -6.25 17.68 -5.64
CA GLY A 49 -6.70 16.29 -5.78
C GLY A 49 -6.15 15.57 -7.01
N LEU A 50 -5.14 16.13 -7.67
CA LEU A 50 -4.49 15.49 -8.82
C LEU A 50 -3.50 14.41 -8.33
N PRO A 51 -3.62 13.15 -8.78
CA PRO A 51 -2.69 12.09 -8.43
C PRO A 51 -1.38 12.23 -9.21
N PHE A 52 -0.25 12.06 -8.52
CA PHE A 52 1.10 12.10 -9.09
C PHE A 52 1.78 10.73 -9.10
N TYR A 53 1.51 9.94 -8.07
CA TYR A 53 2.07 8.60 -7.92
C TYR A 53 1.07 7.73 -7.18
N GLY A 54 1.02 6.45 -7.54
CA GLY A 54 0.33 5.45 -6.74
C GLY A 54 0.95 4.08 -6.97
N ASP A 55 0.85 3.23 -5.96
CA ASP A 55 1.29 1.85 -6.05
C ASP A 55 0.33 0.91 -5.31
N VAL A 56 0.50 -0.37 -5.61
CA VAL A 56 -0.11 -1.47 -4.88
C VAL A 56 1.04 -2.30 -4.34
N HIS A 57 0.96 -2.66 -3.06
CA HIS A 57 2.00 -3.42 -2.39
C HIS A 57 1.41 -4.59 -1.61
N ASP A 58 2.26 -5.58 -1.36
CA ASP A 58 1.90 -6.78 -0.63
C ASP A 58 1.49 -6.41 0.81
N GLY A 59 0.33 -6.91 1.23
CA GLY A 59 -0.13 -6.79 2.60
C GLY A 59 -0.13 -5.37 3.17
N HIS A 60 0.33 -5.25 4.42
CA HIS A 60 0.38 -3.98 5.14
C HIS A 60 1.76 -3.34 5.03
N LEU A 61 1.80 -2.09 4.57
CA LEU A 61 2.99 -1.25 4.57
C LEU A 61 2.61 0.11 5.21
N PRO A 62 3.05 0.39 6.45
CA PRO A 62 2.66 1.61 7.15
C PRO A 62 3.21 2.88 6.48
N ASP A 63 2.52 4.01 6.63
CA ASP A 63 2.97 5.34 6.16
C ASP A 63 4.40 5.67 6.59
N LYS A 64 4.81 5.27 7.81
CA LYS A 64 6.16 5.51 8.34
C LYS A 64 7.26 4.81 7.52
N THR A 65 6.91 3.75 6.80
CA THR A 65 7.81 2.98 5.93
C THR A 65 7.65 3.41 4.47
N TRP A 66 6.40 3.62 4.02
CA TRP A 66 6.10 3.96 2.63
C TRP A 66 6.43 5.42 2.29
N ASN A 67 6.12 6.40 3.14
CA ASN A 67 6.37 7.81 2.82
C ASN A 67 7.86 8.10 2.52
N PRO A 68 8.84 7.61 3.31
CA PRO A 68 10.26 7.80 2.97
C PRO A 68 10.67 7.14 1.64
N SER A 69 10.13 5.97 1.29
CA SER A 69 10.50 5.27 0.06
C SER A 69 9.97 6.01 -1.18
N VAL A 70 8.77 6.57 -1.10
CA VAL A 70 8.18 7.38 -2.17
C VAL A 70 8.94 8.70 -2.34
N LEU A 71 9.30 9.35 -1.24
CA LEU A 71 10.11 10.58 -1.28
C LEU A 71 11.49 10.35 -1.91
N ALA A 72 12.10 9.17 -1.71
CA ALA A 72 13.34 8.81 -2.38
C ALA A 72 13.12 8.67 -3.90
N ARG A 73 12.03 8.02 -4.31
CA ARG A 73 11.68 7.79 -5.72
C ARG A 73 11.27 9.06 -6.48
N MET A 74 10.70 10.05 -5.81
CA MET A 74 10.31 11.34 -6.39
C MET A 74 11.48 12.33 -6.53
N LYS A 75 12.65 12.04 -5.95
CA LYS A 75 13.85 12.88 -6.04
C LYS A 75 14.76 12.50 -7.21
N GLU A 76 14.46 11.41 -7.89
CA GLU A 76 15.06 11.03 -9.19
C GLU A 76 14.37 11.77 -10.34
#